data_AF-A0A1D6J0D4-F1
#
_entry.id   AF-A0A1D6J0D4-F1
#
_cell.length_a   1.000
_cell.length_b   1.000
_cell.length_c   1.000
_cell.angle_alpha   90.00
_cell.angle_beta   90.00
_cell.angle_gamma   90.00
#
_symmetry.space_group_name_H-M   'P 1'
#
loop_
_entity.id
_entity.type
_entity.pdbx_description
1 polymer ?
#
loop_
_entity_poly.entity_id
_entity_poly.type
_entity_poly.pdbx_seq_one_letter_code
_entity_poly.pdbx_strand_id
1 'polypeptide(L)'
;MRLVETEGTYTNQQNYADLDIHVGQSYSFLVTMDQNASTDYYIVASPRFVGNPRWHEVAGVAVLQYSNSKGRASGSLPDAPDDHYDKYRSMNQARSIRMNTSAGAARPNPQGSFHYGSINVTQTFVLKNEQPLSIGGKRRRTINRVSYSPPETPLRLADLHNLTGVYAADFPATPSDDDAPPRVASSALNASYKGFLEIVFQNNDTDVQTYHLDGYSFFVVGMDYGEWTPDRRSEYNKWDAISRCTTQVFPGGWTAVLVSLDNVGVWNLRAERLDDWYRGQEVYVKVADPLGYNITEMVVPDNALYCGLLKERQKPQVHESNSKSSAQGDAGWSNRLLATMILVVAAVIFS
;
A
#
# COMPACT_ATOMS: atom_id res chain seq x y z
N MET A 1 -0.51 -20.53 11.59
CA MET A 1 0.54 -19.52 11.31
C MET A 1 0.60 -18.55 12.47
N ARG A 2 1.76 -18.35 13.10
CA ARG A 2 1.93 -17.38 14.21
C ARG A 2 2.37 -16.03 13.65
N LEU A 3 1.49 -15.03 13.68
CA LEU A 3 1.82 -13.69 13.22
C LEU A 3 2.82 -13.04 14.19
N VAL A 4 3.93 -12.51 13.65
CA VAL A 4 5.00 -11.91 14.47
C VAL A 4 5.32 -10.46 14.11
N GLU A 5 5.02 -10.04 12.89
CA GLU A 5 5.35 -8.71 12.39
C GLU A 5 4.43 -8.32 11.22
N THR A 6 4.17 -7.02 11.09
CA THR A 6 3.52 -6.42 9.91
C THR A 6 4.08 -5.03 9.64
N GLU A 7 4.46 -4.74 8.40
CA GLU A 7 4.96 -3.44 7.92
C GLU A 7 6.04 -2.79 8.81
N GLY A 8 6.96 -3.61 9.31
CA GLY A 8 8.07 -3.22 10.18
C GLY A 8 7.74 -3.18 11.67
N THR A 9 6.52 -3.50 12.08
CA THR A 9 6.05 -3.45 13.47
C THR A 9 5.85 -4.83 14.06
N TYR A 10 6.48 -5.10 15.21
CA TYR A 10 6.26 -6.36 15.94
C TYR A 10 4.87 -6.41 16.54
N THR A 11 4.17 -7.52 16.30
CA THR A 11 2.80 -7.73 16.77
C THR A 11 2.76 -8.43 18.11
N ASN A 12 1.67 -8.24 18.86
CA ASN A 12 1.30 -9.15 19.93
C ASN A 12 0.93 -10.50 19.28
N GLN A 13 1.80 -11.48 19.48
CA GLN A 13 1.86 -12.66 18.64
C GLN A 13 0.63 -13.53 18.83
N GLN A 14 -0.05 -13.85 17.73
CA GLN A 14 -1.28 -14.64 17.71
C GLN A 14 -1.23 -15.67 16.60
N ASN A 15 -1.96 -16.77 16.82
CA ASN A 15 -2.07 -17.84 15.83
C ASN A 15 -3.31 -17.63 14.97
N TYR A 16 -3.12 -17.69 13.65
CA TYR A 16 -4.16 -17.64 12.65
C TYR A 16 -4.12 -18.92 11.81
N ALA A 17 -5.31 -19.47 11.52
CA ALA A 17 -5.47 -20.57 10.56
C ALA A 17 -5.35 -20.04 9.12
N ASP A 18 -5.86 -18.85 8.88
CA ASP A 18 -5.82 -18.08 7.64
C ASP A 18 -5.72 -16.58 7.97
N LEU A 19 -5.21 -15.77 7.04
CA LEU A 19 -5.14 -14.31 7.18
C LEU A 19 -5.52 -13.63 5.87
N ASP A 20 -6.34 -12.58 5.96
CA ASP A 20 -6.57 -11.66 4.86
C ASP A 20 -5.38 -10.70 4.73
N ILE A 21 -4.84 -10.62 3.51
CA ILE A 21 -3.82 -9.65 3.12
C ILE A 21 -4.40 -8.75 2.04
N HIS A 22 -4.32 -7.43 2.25
CA HIS A 22 -4.80 -6.46 1.28
C HIS A 22 -3.65 -5.88 0.45
N VAL A 23 -3.96 -5.29 -0.70
CA VAL A 23 -2.95 -4.71 -1.61
C VAL A 23 -2.11 -3.65 -0.86
N GLY A 24 -0.79 -3.73 -1.01
CA GLY A 24 0.17 -2.85 -0.32
C GLY A 24 0.55 -3.27 1.10
N GLN A 25 -0.02 -4.36 1.63
CA GLN A 25 0.31 -4.87 2.96
C GLN A 25 1.44 -5.91 2.96
N SER A 26 2.14 -6.02 4.09
CA SER A 26 3.12 -7.06 4.34
C SER A 26 2.98 -7.66 5.75
N TYR A 27 3.29 -8.94 5.88
CA TYR A 27 3.21 -9.69 7.13
C TYR A 27 4.32 -10.74 7.19
N SER A 28 4.81 -11.00 8.40
CA SER A 28 5.70 -12.13 8.69
C SER A 28 5.06 -13.10 9.66
N PHE A 29 5.19 -14.39 9.37
CA PHE A 29 4.66 -15.47 10.20
C PHE A 29 5.74 -16.48 10.53
N LEU A 30 5.64 -17.07 11.72
CA LEU A 30 6.31 -18.32 12.05
C LEU A 30 5.35 -19.49 11.82
N VAL A 31 5.82 -20.52 11.15
CA VAL A 31 5.07 -21.75 10.91
C VAL A 31 5.89 -22.91 11.48
N THR A 32 5.29 -23.68 12.37
CA THR A 32 5.89 -24.89 12.93
C THR A 32 5.54 -26.07 12.05
N MET A 33 6.53 -26.87 11.65
CA MET A 33 6.34 -28.07 10.83
C MET A 33 6.09 -29.29 11.72
N ASP A 34 4.97 -29.28 12.44
CA ASP A 34 4.60 -30.28 13.45
C ASP A 34 3.50 -31.26 12.98
N GLN A 35 3.07 -31.15 11.72
CA GLN A 35 2.03 -32.01 11.17
C GLN A 35 2.58 -33.36 10.69
N ASN A 36 1.68 -34.31 10.45
CA ASN A 36 2.04 -35.68 10.06
C ASN A 36 2.71 -35.74 8.67
N ALA A 37 3.97 -36.17 8.60
CA ALA A 37 4.74 -36.35 7.37
C ALA A 37 4.28 -37.53 6.48
N SER A 38 3.02 -37.97 6.58
CA SER A 38 2.45 -38.96 5.65
C SER A 38 2.16 -38.36 4.28
N THR A 39 1.90 -37.04 4.22
CA THR A 39 1.65 -36.30 2.97
C THR A 39 2.20 -34.88 3.05
N ASP A 40 2.42 -34.25 1.90
CA ASP A 40 2.64 -32.80 1.80
C ASP A 40 1.34 -32.00 2.05
N TYR A 41 1.47 -30.68 2.20
CA TYR A 41 0.35 -29.78 2.52
C TYR A 41 0.17 -28.68 1.46
N TYR A 42 -1.07 -28.26 1.21
CA TYR A 42 -1.33 -27.10 0.34
C TYR A 42 -1.11 -25.78 1.08
N ILE A 43 -0.56 -24.79 0.37
CA ILE A 43 -0.62 -23.38 0.72
C ILE A 43 -1.51 -22.72 -0.33
N VAL A 44 -2.58 -22.06 0.09
CA VAL A 44 -3.57 -21.48 -0.81
C VAL A 44 -3.70 -19.99 -0.56
N ALA A 45 -3.72 -19.23 -1.65
CA ALA A 45 -4.06 -17.82 -1.65
C ALA A 45 -5.19 -17.60 -2.66
N SER A 46 -6.35 -17.16 -2.18
CA SER A 46 -7.52 -16.91 -3.02
C SER A 46 -7.98 -15.46 -2.88
N PRO A 47 -8.49 -14.84 -3.96
CA PRO A 47 -9.06 -13.52 -3.87
C PRO A 47 -10.31 -13.53 -2.97
N ARG A 48 -10.51 -12.45 -2.22
CA ARG A 48 -11.72 -12.18 -1.44
C ARG A 48 -12.31 -10.83 -1.85
N PHE A 49 -13.57 -10.60 -1.50
CA PHE A 49 -14.29 -9.36 -1.83
C PHE A 49 -14.38 -9.08 -3.35
N VAL A 50 -14.52 -10.12 -4.17
CA VAL A 50 -14.66 -10.01 -5.62
C VAL A 50 -16.07 -10.42 -6.04
N GLY A 51 -16.79 -9.53 -6.73
CA GLY A 51 -18.15 -9.82 -7.21
C GLY A 51 -18.24 -10.79 -8.38
N ASN A 52 -17.11 -11.20 -8.97
CA ASN A 52 -17.07 -12.13 -10.10
C ASN A 52 -17.22 -13.57 -9.59
N PRO A 53 -18.23 -14.34 -10.05
CA PRO A 53 -18.44 -15.73 -9.62
C PRO A 53 -17.28 -16.67 -9.98
N ARG A 54 -16.40 -16.28 -10.91
CA ARG A 54 -15.20 -17.03 -11.31
C ARG A 54 -13.96 -16.73 -10.46
N TRP A 55 -14.11 -16.08 -9.30
CA TRP A 55 -12.98 -15.76 -8.41
C TRP A 55 -12.12 -16.99 -8.03
N HIS A 56 -12.74 -18.16 -7.95
CA HIS A 56 -12.06 -19.42 -7.63
C HIS A 56 -11.09 -19.89 -8.73
N GLU A 57 -11.26 -19.44 -9.98
CA GLU A 57 -10.38 -19.80 -11.11
C GLU A 57 -8.99 -19.15 -11.00
N VAL A 58 -8.82 -18.13 -10.16
CA VAL A 58 -7.55 -17.40 -9.98
C VAL A 58 -6.89 -17.65 -8.62
N ALA A 59 -7.31 -18.71 -7.91
CA ALA A 59 -6.65 -19.12 -6.68
C ALA A 59 -5.22 -19.63 -6.97
N GLY A 60 -4.24 -19.09 -6.23
CA GLY A 60 -2.86 -19.57 -6.23
C GLY A 60 -2.70 -20.74 -5.27
N VAL A 61 -2.10 -21.83 -5.73
CA VAL A 61 -1.82 -23.02 -4.92
C VAL A 61 -0.34 -23.37 -5.00
N ALA A 62 0.29 -23.51 -3.84
CA ALA A 62 1.63 -24.04 -3.68
C ALA A 62 1.62 -25.28 -2.77
N VAL A 63 2.71 -26.04 -2.76
CA VAL A 63 2.87 -27.24 -1.93
C VAL A 63 3.99 -27.02 -0.93
N LEU A 64 3.68 -27.17 0.34
CA LEU A 64 4.62 -27.26 1.44
C LEU A 64 5.07 -28.71 1.58
N GLN A 65 6.23 -29.02 1.01
CA GLN A 65 6.79 -30.36 1.00
C GLN A 65 7.63 -30.63 2.25
N TYR A 66 7.29 -31.70 2.98
CA TYR A 66 8.11 -32.18 4.09
C TYR A 66 9.25 -33.03 3.51
N SER A 67 10.48 -32.84 3.97
CA SER A 67 11.62 -33.61 3.43
C SER A 67 11.52 -35.11 3.72
N ASN A 68 10.79 -35.48 4.77
CA ASN A 68 10.48 -36.86 5.16
C ASN A 68 9.06 -37.29 4.75
N SER A 69 8.40 -36.56 3.85
CA SER A 69 7.05 -36.86 3.40
C SER A 69 6.96 -38.20 2.67
N LYS A 70 5.88 -38.94 2.90
CA LYS A 70 5.61 -40.23 2.25
C LYS A 70 4.64 -40.14 1.07
N GLY A 71 4.08 -38.96 0.81
CA GLY A 71 3.02 -38.78 -0.18
C GLY A 71 2.85 -37.33 -0.59
N ARG A 72 2.21 -37.11 -1.74
CA ARG A 72 1.90 -35.76 -2.22
C ARG A 72 0.69 -35.18 -1.49
N ALA A 73 0.57 -33.85 -1.51
CA ALA A 73 -0.65 -33.17 -1.06
C ALA A 73 -1.86 -33.72 -1.82
N SER A 74 -2.95 -33.97 -1.11
CA SER A 74 -4.18 -34.56 -1.64
C SER A 74 -5.41 -34.06 -0.87
N GLY A 75 -6.61 -34.26 -1.43
CA GLY A 75 -7.86 -33.73 -0.87
C GLY A 75 -8.28 -32.40 -1.50
N SER A 76 -9.39 -31.85 -1.01
CA SER A 76 -9.90 -30.54 -1.41
C SER A 76 -9.03 -29.41 -0.86
N LEU A 77 -8.98 -28.29 -1.57
CA LEU A 77 -8.39 -27.07 -1.03
C LEU A 77 -9.23 -26.56 0.15
N PRO A 78 -8.63 -25.89 1.15
CA PRO A 78 -9.38 -25.23 2.21
C PRO A 78 -10.38 -24.22 1.62
N ASP A 79 -11.59 -24.20 2.17
CA ASP A 79 -12.61 -23.23 1.76
C ASP A 79 -12.20 -21.82 2.19
N ALA A 80 -12.46 -20.84 1.31
CA ALA A 80 -12.33 -19.44 1.67
C ALA A 80 -13.42 -19.05 2.69
N PRO A 81 -13.15 -18.11 3.59
CA PRO A 81 -14.15 -17.69 4.57
C PRO A 81 -15.31 -16.94 3.91
N ASP A 82 -16.52 -17.14 4.45
CA ASP A 82 -17.77 -16.62 3.87
C ASP A 82 -17.99 -15.13 4.20
N ASP A 83 -17.75 -14.27 3.20
CA ASP A 83 -17.97 -12.81 3.30
C ASP A 83 -19.44 -12.39 3.29
N HIS A 84 -20.36 -13.27 2.86
CA HIS A 84 -21.78 -12.94 2.76
C HIS A 84 -22.46 -13.00 4.13
N TYR A 85 -22.20 -14.07 4.88
CA TYR A 85 -22.82 -14.28 6.20
C TYR A 85 -22.00 -13.70 7.36
N ASP A 86 -20.66 -13.63 7.24
CA ASP A 86 -19.78 -13.07 8.27
C ASP A 86 -19.00 -11.85 7.76
N LYS A 87 -19.73 -10.76 7.53
CA LYS A 87 -19.15 -9.48 7.05
C LYS A 87 -18.09 -8.93 8.00
N TYR A 88 -18.21 -9.18 9.30
CA TYR A 88 -17.29 -8.64 10.29
C TYR A 88 -16.01 -9.46 10.43
N ARG A 89 -15.92 -10.66 9.88
CA ARG A 89 -14.76 -11.56 10.02
C ARG A 89 -13.43 -10.87 9.72
N SER A 90 -13.30 -10.30 8.53
CA SER A 90 -12.07 -9.68 8.05
C SER A 90 -11.72 -8.43 8.86
N MET A 91 -12.73 -7.63 9.21
CA MET A 91 -12.56 -6.45 10.06
C MET A 91 -12.13 -6.83 11.49
N ASN A 92 -12.74 -7.86 12.07
CA ASN A 92 -12.38 -8.34 13.41
C ASN A 92 -10.99 -8.97 13.41
N GLN A 93 -10.61 -9.68 12.33
CA GLN A 93 -9.25 -10.15 12.15
C GLN A 93 -8.26 -8.97 12.12
N ALA A 94 -8.54 -7.92 11.35
CA ALA A 94 -7.71 -6.72 11.33
C ALA A 94 -7.62 -6.02 12.70
N ARG A 95 -8.75 -5.87 13.42
CA ARG A 95 -8.80 -5.32 14.79
C ARG A 95 -8.01 -6.15 15.81
N SER A 96 -7.92 -7.47 15.60
CA SER A 96 -7.18 -8.38 16.48
C SER A 96 -5.67 -8.23 16.39
N ILE A 97 -5.14 -7.63 15.31
CA ILE A 97 -3.70 -7.41 15.14
C ILE A 97 -3.31 -6.16 15.94
N ARG A 98 -2.51 -6.36 16.99
CA ARG A 98 -2.07 -5.32 17.93
C ARG A 98 -0.56 -5.22 17.96
N MET A 99 -0.05 -4.04 18.29
CA MET A 99 1.38 -3.83 18.49
C MET A 99 1.84 -4.50 19.79
N ASN A 100 2.99 -5.18 19.76
CA ASN A 100 3.66 -5.57 20.99
C ASN A 100 4.37 -4.34 21.59
N THR A 101 3.76 -3.72 22.60
CA THR A 101 4.28 -2.50 23.23
C THR A 101 5.60 -2.70 23.96
N SER A 102 5.90 -3.92 24.39
CA SER A 102 7.15 -4.26 25.10
C SER A 102 8.33 -4.60 24.18
N ALA A 103 8.08 -4.84 22.89
CA ALA A 103 9.14 -5.18 21.95
C ALA A 103 10.06 -3.97 21.73
N GLY A 104 11.37 -4.12 21.96
CA GLY A 104 12.38 -3.11 21.67
C GLY A 104 13.29 -3.46 20.48
N ALA A 105 13.42 -4.74 20.13
CA ALA A 105 14.41 -5.24 19.18
C ALA A 105 15.77 -4.53 19.35
N ALA A 106 16.30 -3.90 18.30
CA ALA A 106 17.55 -3.14 18.33
C ALA A 106 17.40 -1.65 18.74
N ARG A 107 16.17 -1.19 19.06
CA ARG A 107 15.92 0.20 19.48
C ARG A 107 16.14 0.36 20.98
N PRO A 108 16.69 1.51 21.44
CA PRO A 108 16.85 1.78 22.87
C PRO A 108 15.53 1.77 23.66
N ASN A 109 14.44 2.18 23.01
CA ASN A 109 13.11 2.29 23.62
C ASN A 109 12.15 1.24 23.01
N PRO A 110 11.32 0.59 23.82
CA PRO A 110 10.22 -0.24 23.34
C PRO A 110 9.26 0.47 22.38
N GLN A 111 8.57 -0.27 21.52
CA GLN A 111 7.56 0.25 20.59
C GLN A 111 6.44 1.04 21.30
N GLY A 112 6.08 0.62 22.52
CA GLY A 112 5.05 1.27 23.34
C GLY A 112 5.48 2.55 24.05
N SER A 113 6.72 2.99 23.91
CA SER A 113 7.21 4.23 24.54
C SER A 113 6.62 5.49 23.91
N PHE A 114 6.08 5.40 22.69
CA PHE A 114 5.38 6.52 22.05
C PHE A 114 3.89 6.49 22.41
N HIS A 115 3.50 7.29 23.42
CA HIS A 115 2.14 7.36 23.94
C HIS A 115 1.18 8.17 23.04
N TYR A 116 1.02 7.70 21.79
CA TYR A 116 0.23 8.36 20.76
C TYR A 116 -1.21 8.67 21.20
N GLY A 117 -1.82 7.85 22.05
CA GLY A 117 -3.17 8.03 22.55
C GLY A 117 -3.38 9.22 23.50
N SER A 118 -2.29 9.79 24.03
CA SER A 118 -2.31 10.97 24.90
C SER A 118 -1.93 12.26 24.17
N ILE A 119 -1.57 12.19 22.89
CA ILE A 119 -1.19 13.35 22.08
C ILE A 119 -2.45 14.00 21.52
N ASN A 120 -2.58 15.31 21.68
CA ASN A 120 -3.70 16.07 21.11
C ASN A 120 -3.59 16.10 19.59
N VAL A 121 -4.69 15.73 18.92
CA VAL A 121 -4.82 15.85 17.46
C VAL A 121 -4.80 17.32 17.09
N THR A 122 -3.90 17.70 16.18
CA THR A 122 -3.76 19.09 15.71
C THR A 122 -4.66 19.39 14.53
N GLN A 123 -4.89 18.40 13.66
CA GLN A 123 -5.76 18.53 12.48
C GLN A 123 -6.42 17.18 12.17
N THR A 124 -7.70 17.22 11.79
CA THR A 124 -8.46 16.06 11.33
C THR A 124 -8.76 16.19 9.84
N PHE A 125 -8.53 15.11 9.09
CA PHE A 125 -8.97 14.95 7.71
C PHE A 125 -9.97 13.79 7.63
N VAL A 126 -11.12 14.02 7.01
CA VAL A 126 -12.08 12.98 6.63
C VAL A 126 -12.01 12.84 5.12
N LEU A 127 -11.49 11.71 4.66
CA LEU A 127 -11.21 11.39 3.26
C LEU A 127 -12.24 10.37 2.78
N LYS A 128 -13.27 10.87 2.10
CA LYS A 128 -14.36 10.08 1.52
C LYS A 128 -14.06 9.73 0.08
N ASN A 129 -14.09 8.43 -0.24
CA ASN A 129 -14.16 7.97 -1.63
C ASN A 129 -15.58 7.56 -1.98
N GLU A 130 -15.86 7.49 -3.27
CA GLU A 130 -17.15 7.08 -3.82
C GLU A 130 -16.96 6.25 -5.10
N GLN A 131 -18.06 5.78 -5.66
CA GLN A 131 -18.07 5.12 -6.97
C GLN A 131 -17.47 6.04 -8.06
N PRO A 132 -16.91 5.47 -9.16
CA PRO A 132 -16.25 6.28 -10.18
C PRO A 132 -17.17 7.35 -10.79
N LEU A 133 -16.73 8.59 -10.79
CA LEU A 133 -17.47 9.73 -11.34
C LEU A 133 -17.04 10.04 -12.79
N SER A 134 -17.90 10.71 -13.55
CA SER A 134 -17.57 11.26 -14.86
C SER A 134 -17.12 12.71 -14.72
N ILE A 135 -15.86 13.01 -15.06
CA ILE A 135 -15.32 14.38 -15.07
C ILE A 135 -14.76 14.64 -16.47
N GLY A 136 -15.35 15.60 -17.19
CA GLY A 136 -14.96 15.90 -18.58
C GLY A 136 -15.08 14.70 -19.53
N GLY A 137 -16.11 13.85 -19.35
CA GLY A 137 -16.36 12.67 -20.17
C GLY A 137 -15.46 11.46 -19.89
N LYS A 138 -14.57 11.54 -18.90
CA LYS A 138 -13.69 10.43 -18.47
C LYS A 138 -14.13 9.90 -17.11
N ARG A 139 -14.14 8.57 -16.95
CA ARG A 139 -14.31 7.95 -15.63
C ARG A 139 -13.07 8.21 -14.77
N ARG A 140 -13.28 8.80 -13.59
CA ARG A 140 -12.24 9.18 -12.64
C ARG A 140 -12.55 8.62 -11.26
N ARG A 141 -11.52 8.52 -10.43
CA ARG A 141 -11.64 8.31 -9.00
C ARG A 141 -11.31 9.59 -8.25
N THR A 142 -11.87 9.72 -7.06
CA THR A 142 -11.79 10.92 -6.25
C THR A 142 -11.57 10.57 -4.78
N ILE A 143 -10.92 11.50 -4.09
CA ILE A 143 -10.99 11.63 -2.63
C ILE A 143 -11.60 13.00 -2.37
N ASN A 144 -12.66 13.08 -1.56
CA ASN A 144 -13.43 14.31 -1.33
C ASN A 144 -13.81 15.03 -2.64
N ARG A 145 -14.21 14.27 -3.67
CA ARG A 145 -14.58 14.76 -5.02
C ARG A 145 -13.47 15.52 -5.77
N VAL A 146 -12.23 15.41 -5.30
CA VAL A 146 -11.04 15.85 -6.02
C VAL A 146 -10.36 14.62 -6.65
N SER A 147 -10.23 14.63 -7.97
CA SER A 147 -9.45 13.66 -8.72
C SER A 147 -8.07 14.24 -8.97
N TYR A 148 -7.03 13.62 -8.43
CA TYR A 148 -5.69 14.15 -8.59
C TYR A 148 -5.21 14.07 -10.03
N SER A 149 -4.52 15.13 -10.47
CA SER A 149 -3.77 15.13 -11.72
C SER A 149 -2.35 15.58 -11.42
N PRO A 150 -1.32 14.80 -11.78
CA PRO A 150 0.06 15.22 -11.60
C PRO A 150 0.37 16.42 -12.49
N PRO A 151 0.96 17.50 -11.94
CA PRO A 151 1.44 18.61 -12.76
C PRO A 151 2.75 18.23 -13.48
N GLU A 152 3.12 18.99 -14.52
CA GLU A 152 4.37 18.74 -15.28
C GLU A 152 5.63 18.96 -14.44
N THR A 153 5.55 19.80 -13.40
CA THR A 153 6.66 20.05 -12.47
C THR A 153 6.41 19.27 -11.18
N PRO A 154 7.32 18.40 -10.72
CA PRO A 154 7.12 17.60 -9.50
C PRO A 154 6.86 18.49 -8.29
N LEU A 155 5.86 18.15 -7.47
CA LEU A 155 5.41 18.97 -6.33
C LEU A 155 6.56 19.34 -5.40
N ARG A 156 7.42 18.37 -5.09
CA ARG A 156 8.57 18.58 -4.21
C ARG A 156 9.58 19.57 -4.78
N LEU A 157 9.84 19.52 -6.09
CA LEU A 157 10.75 20.48 -6.74
C LEU A 157 10.10 21.87 -6.87
N ALA A 158 8.79 21.92 -7.11
CA ALA A 158 8.06 23.17 -7.12
C ALA A 158 8.08 23.85 -5.74
N ASP A 159 7.89 23.08 -4.67
CA ASP A 159 7.98 23.54 -3.29
C ASP A 159 9.39 24.06 -2.96
N LEU A 160 10.43 23.28 -3.27
CA LEU A 160 11.82 23.66 -3.05
C LEU A 160 12.23 24.96 -3.76
N HIS A 161 11.73 25.17 -4.98
CA HIS A 161 12.05 26.34 -5.78
C HIS A 161 11.02 27.48 -5.63
N ASN A 162 10.11 27.39 -4.66
CA ASN A 162 9.06 28.39 -4.38
C ASN A 162 8.25 28.76 -5.64
N LEU A 163 7.96 27.77 -6.50
CA LEU A 163 7.19 27.99 -7.71
C LEU A 163 5.70 28.15 -7.38
N THR A 164 5.07 29.16 -7.96
CA THR A 164 3.63 29.39 -7.83
C THR A 164 2.88 28.77 -9.01
N GLY A 165 1.60 28.39 -8.79
CA GLY A 165 0.72 27.90 -9.85
C GLY A 165 0.92 26.43 -10.28
N VAL A 166 1.84 25.69 -9.66
CA VAL A 166 2.04 24.25 -9.95
C VAL A 166 1.01 23.38 -9.25
N TYR A 167 0.74 23.67 -7.98
CA TYR A 167 -0.26 22.99 -7.15
C TYR A 167 -0.79 23.98 -6.11
N ALA A 168 -1.91 23.64 -5.48
CA ALA A 168 -2.48 24.40 -4.37
C ALA A 168 -2.52 23.55 -3.10
N ALA A 169 -2.26 24.16 -1.95
CA ALA A 169 -2.38 23.52 -0.64
C ALA A 169 -3.79 23.75 -0.06
N ASP A 170 -4.82 23.49 -0.87
CA ASP A 170 -6.23 23.86 -0.66
C ASP A 170 -7.16 22.65 -0.56
N PHE A 171 -6.62 21.45 -0.36
CA PHE A 171 -7.43 20.24 -0.35
C PHE A 171 -8.41 20.26 0.84
N PRO A 172 -9.69 19.91 0.62
CA PRO A 172 -10.72 20.02 1.65
C PRO A 172 -10.49 19.02 2.80
N ALA A 173 -10.47 19.53 4.03
CA ALA A 173 -10.24 18.72 5.22
C ALA A 173 -11.35 17.68 5.45
N THR A 174 -12.59 18.03 5.15
CA THR A 174 -13.74 17.13 5.20
C THR A 174 -14.39 17.09 3.82
N PRO A 175 -15.18 16.05 3.50
CA PRO A 175 -15.95 16.04 2.26
C PRO A 175 -16.82 17.29 2.21
N SER A 176 -16.91 17.93 1.04
CA SER A 176 -17.96 18.92 0.79
C SER A 176 -19.32 18.21 0.82
N ASP A 177 -20.40 18.97 1.04
CA ASP A 177 -21.75 18.46 0.81
C ASP A 177 -21.82 17.81 -0.60
N ASP A 178 -22.60 16.73 -0.74
CA ASP A 178 -22.63 15.88 -1.95
C ASP A 178 -22.96 16.66 -3.25
N ASP A 179 -23.41 17.92 -3.14
CA ASP A 179 -23.73 18.85 -4.22
C ASP A 179 -22.51 19.52 -4.89
N ALA A 180 -21.32 19.51 -4.28
CA ALA A 180 -20.14 20.11 -4.91
C ALA A 180 -19.76 19.31 -6.19
N PRO A 181 -19.59 19.94 -7.36
CA PRO A 181 -19.21 19.20 -8.57
C PRO A 181 -17.79 18.64 -8.42
N PRO A 182 -17.55 17.37 -8.82
CA PRO A 182 -16.22 16.79 -8.77
C PRO A 182 -15.27 17.50 -9.73
N ARG A 183 -14.01 17.66 -9.33
CA ARG A 183 -13.01 18.40 -10.10
C ARG A 183 -11.70 17.63 -10.22
N VAL A 184 -10.95 17.91 -11.29
CA VAL A 184 -9.57 17.47 -11.45
C VAL A 184 -8.64 18.57 -10.95
N ALA A 185 -7.68 18.25 -10.09
CA ALA A 185 -6.75 19.24 -9.55
C ALA A 185 -5.42 18.65 -9.06
N SER A 186 -4.37 19.47 -9.10
CA SER A 186 -3.13 19.24 -8.36
C SER A 186 -3.25 19.93 -7.00
N SER A 187 -3.89 19.26 -6.04
CA SER A 187 -4.19 19.79 -4.71
C SER A 187 -3.55 18.92 -3.62
N ALA A 188 -3.02 19.55 -2.57
CA ALA A 188 -2.35 18.89 -1.47
C ALA A 188 -2.97 19.27 -0.11
N LEU A 189 -2.99 18.31 0.83
CA LEU A 189 -3.26 18.58 2.24
C LEU A 189 -2.12 19.43 2.80
N ASN A 190 -2.46 20.53 3.48
CA ASN A 190 -1.47 21.31 4.21
C ASN A 190 -1.39 20.84 5.66
N ALA A 191 -0.22 20.38 6.08
CA ALA A 191 0.02 19.88 7.42
C ALA A 191 1.25 20.53 8.06
N SER A 192 1.21 20.64 9.39
CA SER A 192 2.27 21.28 10.15
C SER A 192 3.35 20.27 10.56
N TYR A 193 4.62 20.67 10.48
CA TYR A 193 5.72 19.88 11.06
C TYR A 193 5.51 19.68 12.57
N LYS A 194 5.78 18.46 13.03
CA LYS A 194 5.45 17.94 14.38
C LYS A 194 3.96 18.00 14.73
N GLY A 195 3.09 18.13 13.73
CA GLY A 195 1.66 17.95 13.88
C GLY A 195 1.30 16.50 14.20
N PHE A 196 0.13 16.31 14.79
CA PHE A 196 -0.45 15.00 15.04
C PHE A 196 -1.78 14.93 14.30
N LEU A 197 -1.78 14.25 13.15
CA LEU A 197 -2.93 14.17 12.27
C LEU A 197 -3.83 13.01 12.67
N GLU A 198 -5.13 13.24 12.57
CA GLU A 198 -6.12 12.19 12.43
C GLU A 198 -6.59 12.14 10.99
N ILE A 199 -6.52 10.97 10.36
CA ILE A 199 -7.05 10.75 9.02
C ILE A 199 -8.12 9.66 9.14
N VAL A 200 -9.34 10.00 8.75
CA VAL A 200 -10.48 9.10 8.69
C VAL A 200 -10.76 8.79 7.23
N PHE A 201 -10.56 7.55 6.82
CA PHE A 201 -10.98 7.09 5.51
C PHE A 201 -12.43 6.61 5.59
N GLN A 202 -13.30 7.13 4.73
CA GLN A 202 -14.71 6.78 4.61
C GLN A 202 -14.95 6.17 3.23
N ASN A 203 -15.40 4.92 3.18
CA ASN A 203 -15.56 4.18 1.92
C ASN A 203 -17.03 4.08 1.49
N ASN A 204 -17.43 4.91 0.54
CA ASN A 204 -18.76 4.87 -0.08
C ASN A 204 -18.74 4.20 -1.47
N ASP A 205 -17.71 3.38 -1.74
CA ASP A 205 -17.67 2.46 -2.89
C ASP A 205 -18.13 1.06 -2.47
N THR A 206 -18.33 0.18 -3.45
CA THR A 206 -18.71 -1.22 -3.25
C THR A 206 -17.52 -2.15 -3.04
N ASP A 207 -16.31 -1.69 -3.36
CA ASP A 207 -15.08 -2.46 -3.24
C ASP A 207 -14.29 -2.08 -1.98
N VAL A 208 -13.57 -3.04 -1.40
CA VAL A 208 -12.60 -2.76 -0.34
C VAL A 208 -11.52 -1.83 -0.89
N GLN A 209 -11.30 -0.72 -0.20
CA GLN A 209 -10.22 0.23 -0.52
C GLN A 209 -8.99 -0.09 0.33
N THR A 210 -7.82 0.29 -0.17
CA THR A 210 -6.55 0.22 0.56
C THR A 210 -5.83 1.53 0.36
N TYR A 211 -5.44 2.19 1.44
CA TYR A 211 -4.72 3.46 1.39
C TYR A 211 -3.32 3.31 1.98
N HIS A 212 -2.34 3.84 1.26
CA HIS A 212 -0.93 3.88 1.66
C HIS A 212 -0.46 5.32 1.79
N LEU A 213 0.32 5.61 2.84
CA LEU A 213 0.95 6.90 3.07
C LEU A 213 2.47 6.77 2.96
N ASP A 214 3.04 7.37 1.91
CA ASP A 214 4.49 7.43 1.73
C ASP A 214 5.15 8.19 2.90
N GLY A 215 6.37 7.78 3.27
CA GLY A 215 7.20 8.50 4.24
C GLY A 215 6.75 8.39 5.70
N TYR A 216 5.63 7.73 5.99
CA TYR A 216 5.06 7.61 7.33
C TYR A 216 4.52 6.21 7.62
N SER A 217 4.58 5.84 8.90
CA SER A 217 3.67 4.87 9.48
C SER A 217 2.65 5.59 10.35
N PHE A 218 1.49 4.98 10.53
CA PHE A 218 0.36 5.50 11.29
C PHE A 218 -0.22 4.42 12.20
N PHE A 219 -0.85 4.84 13.30
CA PHE A 219 -1.55 3.94 14.21
C PHE A 219 -2.98 3.74 13.73
N VAL A 220 -3.38 2.50 13.44
CA VAL A 220 -4.76 2.18 13.06
C VAL A 220 -5.61 2.09 14.32
N VAL A 221 -6.26 3.21 14.68
CA VAL A 221 -6.90 3.36 16.00
C VAL A 221 -8.36 2.92 16.02
N GLY A 222 -9.03 2.89 14.88
CA GLY A 222 -10.42 2.47 14.81
C GLY A 222 -10.83 2.09 13.40
N MET A 223 -11.80 1.21 13.30
CA MET A 223 -12.46 0.85 12.06
C MET A 223 -13.85 0.35 12.43
N ASP A 224 -14.89 0.65 11.66
CA ASP A 224 -16.22 0.07 11.82
C ASP A 224 -17.04 0.24 10.53
N TYR A 225 -18.21 -0.41 10.46
CA TYR A 225 -19.19 -0.12 9.41
C TYR A 225 -20.04 1.12 9.74
N GLY A 226 -20.65 1.69 8.71
CA GLY A 226 -21.44 2.91 8.77
C GLY A 226 -20.63 4.17 8.46
N GLU A 227 -21.23 5.31 8.77
CA GLU A 227 -20.59 6.62 8.62
C GLU A 227 -19.83 6.97 9.89
N TRP A 228 -18.60 7.45 9.74
CA TRP A 228 -17.82 7.95 10.87
C TRP A 228 -18.43 9.24 11.41
N THR A 229 -18.49 9.35 12.74
CA THR A 229 -18.81 10.60 13.44
C THR A 229 -17.75 10.90 14.49
N PRO A 230 -17.59 12.17 14.90
CA PRO A 230 -16.66 12.57 15.97
C PRO A 230 -16.75 11.74 17.25
N ASP A 231 -17.94 11.24 17.61
CA ASP A 231 -18.20 10.45 18.81
C ASP A 231 -17.49 9.08 18.80
N ARG A 232 -17.18 8.56 17.61
CA ARG A 232 -16.44 7.29 17.42
C ARG A 232 -15.03 7.32 17.99
N ARG A 233 -14.48 8.51 18.27
CA ARG A 233 -13.18 8.64 18.97
C ARG A 233 -13.16 8.02 20.36
N SER A 234 -14.33 7.81 20.97
CA SER A 234 -14.47 7.09 22.24
C SER A 234 -14.12 5.60 22.11
N GLU A 235 -14.23 5.03 20.90
CA GLU A 235 -13.96 3.62 20.59
C GLU A 235 -12.50 3.39 20.15
N TYR A 236 -11.72 4.46 20.01
CA TYR A 236 -10.35 4.36 19.49
C TYR A 236 -9.43 3.59 20.44
N ASN A 237 -8.65 2.69 19.86
CA ASN A 237 -7.52 2.09 20.53
C ASN A 237 -6.39 3.11 20.69
N LYS A 238 -6.22 3.59 21.91
CA LYS A 238 -5.21 4.59 22.30
C LYS A 238 -3.99 3.99 23.01
N TRP A 239 -3.86 2.66 23.03
CA TRP A 239 -2.81 1.97 23.76
C TRP A 239 -1.84 1.18 22.87
N ASP A 240 -2.34 0.18 22.15
CA ASP A 240 -1.53 -0.80 21.41
C ASP A 240 -1.94 -0.89 19.92
N ALA A 241 -2.29 0.28 19.38
CA ALA A 241 -2.34 0.68 17.98
C ALA A 241 -1.37 -0.12 17.12
N ILE A 242 -1.81 -0.97 16.19
CA ILE A 242 -0.84 -1.48 15.22
C ILE A 242 -0.35 -0.31 14.36
N SER A 243 0.97 -0.12 14.31
CA SER A 243 1.63 0.89 13.48
C SER A 243 1.95 0.30 12.11
N ARG A 244 1.50 0.97 11.06
CA ARG A 244 1.44 0.45 9.68
C ARG A 244 1.55 1.57 8.65
N CYS A 245 1.89 1.28 7.40
CA CYS A 245 1.88 2.24 6.31
C CYS A 245 0.67 2.06 5.37
N THR A 246 -0.03 0.93 5.45
CA THR A 246 -1.18 0.61 4.59
C THR A 246 -2.37 0.10 5.41
N THR A 247 -3.56 0.66 5.19
CA THR A 247 -4.80 0.17 5.82
C THR A 247 -5.91 -0.04 4.80
N GLN A 248 -6.71 -1.08 5.03
CA GLN A 248 -7.94 -1.34 4.30
C GLN A 248 -9.11 -0.53 4.86
N VAL A 249 -10.12 -0.30 4.03
CA VAL A 249 -11.41 0.32 4.40
C VAL A 249 -12.51 -0.45 3.70
N PHE A 250 -13.37 -1.11 4.48
CA PHE A 250 -14.42 -1.96 3.94
C PHE A 250 -15.58 -1.16 3.33
N PRO A 251 -16.31 -1.72 2.34
CA PRO A 251 -17.46 -1.06 1.73
C PRO A 251 -18.49 -0.61 2.76
N GLY A 252 -18.90 0.65 2.69
CA GLY A 252 -19.85 1.25 3.63
C GLY A 252 -19.32 1.37 5.05
N GLY A 253 -18.00 1.42 5.24
CA GLY A 253 -17.36 1.56 6.53
C GLY A 253 -16.26 2.62 6.53
N TRP A 254 -15.61 2.75 7.68
CA TRP A 254 -14.56 3.72 7.91
C TRP A 254 -13.36 3.10 8.60
N THR A 255 -12.21 3.75 8.48
CA THR A 255 -11.00 3.43 9.24
C THR A 255 -10.29 4.72 9.60
N ALA A 256 -9.96 4.87 10.87
CA ALA A 256 -9.30 6.03 11.42
C ALA A 256 -7.86 5.69 11.81
N VAL A 257 -6.94 6.58 11.43
CA VAL A 257 -5.52 6.46 11.72
C VAL A 257 -4.98 7.74 12.35
N LEU A 258 -3.98 7.59 13.22
CA LEU A 258 -3.24 8.70 13.80
C LEU A 258 -1.80 8.72 13.28
N VAL A 259 -1.34 9.88 12.82
CA VAL A 259 -0.03 10.06 12.17
C VAL A 259 0.75 11.15 12.89
N SER A 260 1.99 10.85 13.29
CA SER A 260 2.91 11.87 13.81
C SER A 260 3.77 12.40 12.67
N LEU A 261 3.73 13.71 12.41
CA LEU A 261 4.38 14.34 11.27
C LEU A 261 5.79 14.85 11.61
N ASP A 262 6.75 13.95 11.73
CA ASP A 262 8.16 14.28 11.97
C ASP A 262 9.04 14.28 10.70
N ASN A 263 8.46 13.97 9.54
CA ASN A 263 9.16 13.85 8.27
C ASN A 263 8.72 14.95 7.27
N VAL A 264 9.50 16.03 7.21
CA VAL A 264 9.22 17.18 6.35
C VAL A 264 9.30 16.78 4.86
N GLY A 265 8.39 17.33 4.06
CA GLY A 265 8.37 17.09 2.62
C GLY A 265 6.96 17.01 2.03
N VAL A 266 6.86 16.35 0.88
CA VAL A 266 5.60 16.16 0.15
C VAL A 266 5.40 14.67 -0.09
N TRP A 267 4.41 14.09 0.58
CA TRP A 267 4.22 12.64 0.70
C TRP A 267 2.91 12.20 0.08
N ASN A 268 2.93 11.14 -0.73
CA ASN A 268 1.74 10.66 -1.41
C ASN A 268 0.86 9.83 -0.44
N LEU A 269 -0.43 10.12 -0.43
CA LEU A 269 -1.48 9.32 0.17
C LEU A 269 -2.38 8.80 -0.96
N ARG A 270 -2.31 7.50 -1.26
CA ARG A 270 -2.96 6.96 -2.45
C ARG A 270 -3.72 5.67 -2.19
N ALA A 271 -4.66 5.36 -3.07
CA ALA A 271 -5.18 4.01 -3.20
C ALA A 271 -4.09 3.06 -3.73
N GLU A 272 -3.95 1.89 -3.14
CA GLU A 272 -2.95 0.89 -3.59
C GLU A 272 -3.46 0.06 -4.77
N ARG A 273 -4.77 0.08 -5.06
CA ARG A 273 -5.31 -0.47 -6.30
C ARG A 273 -4.88 0.40 -7.48
N LEU A 274 -3.99 -0.13 -8.32
CA LEU A 274 -3.37 0.61 -9.43
C LEU A 274 -4.37 1.29 -10.36
N ASP A 275 -5.50 0.63 -10.68
CA ASP A 275 -6.55 1.20 -11.52
C ASP A 275 -7.18 2.46 -10.92
N ASP A 276 -7.32 2.49 -9.59
CA ASP A 276 -7.90 3.62 -8.89
C ASP A 276 -6.89 4.76 -8.76
N TRP A 277 -5.65 4.43 -8.44
CA TRP A 277 -4.53 5.38 -8.43
C TRP A 277 -4.38 6.05 -9.81
N TYR A 278 -4.30 5.26 -10.89
CA TYR A 278 -4.21 5.77 -12.26
C TYR A 278 -5.37 6.71 -12.63
N ARG A 279 -6.55 6.50 -12.04
CA ARG A 279 -7.75 7.33 -12.25
C ARG A 279 -7.84 8.54 -11.31
N GLY A 280 -6.83 8.78 -10.49
CA GLY A 280 -6.67 9.98 -9.65
C GLY A 280 -7.09 9.82 -8.19
N GLN A 281 -7.20 8.59 -7.66
CA GLN A 281 -7.52 8.34 -6.24
C GLN A 281 -6.29 8.49 -5.34
N GLU A 282 -5.77 9.71 -5.28
CA GLU A 282 -4.62 10.06 -4.45
C GLU A 282 -4.71 11.53 -4.03
N VAL A 283 -3.93 11.87 -3.01
CA VAL A 283 -3.68 13.24 -2.56
C VAL A 283 -2.25 13.30 -2.02
N TYR A 284 -1.66 14.48 -1.95
CA TYR A 284 -0.34 14.65 -1.32
C TYR A 284 -0.48 15.37 0.01
N VAL A 285 0.30 14.96 1.01
CA VAL A 285 0.45 15.65 2.29
C VAL A 285 1.72 16.50 2.21
N LYS A 286 1.54 17.83 2.22
CA LYS A 286 2.64 18.79 2.35
C LYS A 286 2.88 19.04 3.83
N VAL A 287 4.05 18.62 4.32
CA VAL A 287 4.53 18.93 5.67
C VAL A 287 5.57 20.03 5.53
N ALA A 288 5.17 21.26 5.85
CA ALA A 288 6.03 22.44 5.63
C ALA A 288 7.25 22.44 6.56
N ASP A 289 8.43 22.78 6.04
CA ASP A 289 9.66 22.96 6.82
C ASP A 289 9.66 24.33 7.54
N PRO A 290 9.60 24.39 8.88
CA PRO A 290 9.70 25.67 9.57
C PRO A 290 11.15 26.17 9.72
N LEU A 291 12.14 25.30 9.55
CA LEU A 291 13.56 25.64 9.72
C LEU A 291 14.22 25.98 8.38
N GLY A 292 13.69 25.44 7.29
CA GLY A 292 14.14 25.66 5.92
C GLY A 292 15.01 24.52 5.39
N TYR A 293 15.13 24.49 4.05
CA TYR A 293 15.84 23.46 3.31
C TYR A 293 17.28 23.24 3.82
N ASN A 294 17.72 21.98 3.84
CA ASN A 294 19.04 21.52 4.34
C ASN A 294 19.21 21.58 5.87
N ILE A 295 18.13 21.73 6.63
CA ILE A 295 18.14 21.57 8.10
C ILE A 295 17.37 20.32 8.50
N THR A 296 16.11 20.20 8.06
CA THR A 296 15.29 19.00 8.33
C THR A 296 15.17 18.08 7.13
N GLU A 297 15.25 18.64 5.91
CA GLU A 297 15.19 17.89 4.66
C GLU A 297 16.57 17.54 4.11
N MET A 298 16.66 16.38 3.45
CA MET A 298 17.87 15.98 2.71
C MET A 298 18.12 16.90 1.51
N VAL A 299 19.40 17.11 1.21
CA VAL A 299 19.83 17.83 0.00
C VAL A 299 19.42 17.04 -1.24
N VAL A 300 18.85 17.74 -2.22
CA VAL A 300 18.55 17.21 -3.55
C VAL A 300 19.81 16.62 -4.16
N PRO A 301 19.77 15.35 -4.60
CA PRO A 301 20.95 14.70 -5.15
C PRO A 301 21.33 15.29 -6.52
N ASP A 302 22.61 15.21 -6.87
CA ASP A 302 23.16 15.81 -8.09
C ASP A 302 22.55 15.28 -9.40
N ASN A 303 21.98 14.07 -9.35
CA ASN A 303 21.31 13.38 -10.45
C ASN A 303 19.78 13.58 -10.45
N ALA A 304 19.25 14.53 -9.68
CA ALA A 304 17.82 14.84 -9.71
C ALA A 304 17.37 15.25 -11.12
N LEU A 305 16.18 14.77 -11.50
CA LEU A 305 15.55 15.07 -12.77
C LEU A 305 14.64 16.29 -12.63
N TYR A 306 14.76 17.24 -13.56
CA TYR A 306 13.99 18.47 -13.62
C TYR A 306 13.12 18.50 -14.89
N CYS A 307 11.84 18.80 -14.73
CA CYS A 307 10.88 18.93 -15.83
C CYS A 307 9.89 20.07 -15.56
N GLY A 308 8.97 20.30 -16.50
CA GLY A 308 8.00 21.40 -16.44
C GLY A 308 8.68 22.77 -16.38
N LEU A 309 8.30 23.59 -15.40
CA LEU A 309 8.84 24.93 -15.17
C LEU A 309 10.34 24.94 -14.82
N LEU A 310 10.90 23.78 -14.44
CA LEU A 310 12.31 23.64 -14.09
C LEU A 310 13.15 22.97 -15.19
N LYS A 311 12.59 22.73 -16.38
CA LYS A 311 13.30 22.04 -17.48
C LYS A 311 14.67 22.66 -17.82
N GLU A 312 14.84 23.98 -17.66
CA GLU A 312 16.11 24.68 -17.91
C GLU A 312 17.22 24.29 -16.91
N ARG A 313 16.88 23.67 -15.78
CA ARG A 313 17.83 23.12 -14.81
C ARG A 313 18.22 21.67 -15.11
N GLN A 314 17.60 21.02 -16.10
CA GLN A 314 17.86 19.63 -16.41
C GLN A 314 19.28 19.44 -16.97
N LYS A 315 20.12 18.73 -16.21
CA LYS A 315 21.44 18.31 -16.69
C LYS A 315 21.28 17.26 -17.81
N PRO A 316 22.16 17.23 -18.83
CA PRO A 316 22.15 16.19 -19.85
C PRO A 316 22.15 14.81 -19.20
N GLN A 317 21.20 13.97 -19.60
CA GLN A 317 21.15 12.58 -19.14
C GLN A 317 22.14 11.76 -19.96
N VAL A 318 23.19 11.26 -19.30
CA VAL A 318 24.06 10.25 -19.90
C VAL A 318 23.32 8.92 -19.83
N HIS A 319 22.56 8.62 -20.88
CA HIS A 319 22.08 7.25 -21.05
C HIS A 319 23.28 6.40 -21.45
N GLU A 320 23.81 5.62 -20.50
CA GLU A 320 24.65 4.48 -20.85
C GLU A 320 23.77 3.52 -21.67
N SER A 321 23.83 3.65 -22.98
CA SER A 321 23.30 2.66 -23.91
C SER A 321 24.23 1.44 -23.84
N ASN A 322 24.14 0.69 -22.75
CA ASN A 322 24.65 -0.67 -22.73
C ASN A 322 23.81 -1.46 -23.75
N SER A 323 24.31 -1.55 -24.97
CA SER A 323 23.76 -2.39 -26.05
C SER A 323 23.77 -3.88 -25.67
N LYS A 324 24.39 -4.23 -24.54
CA LYS A 324 24.28 -5.52 -23.89
C LYS A 324 23.01 -5.56 -23.04
N SER A 325 21.91 -5.92 -23.68
CA SER A 325 20.76 -6.47 -22.97
C SER A 325 21.22 -7.66 -22.12
N SER A 326 20.78 -7.72 -20.85
CA SER A 326 20.92 -8.91 -20.00
C SER A 326 20.21 -10.15 -20.57
N ALA A 327 19.37 -9.98 -21.60
CA ALA A 327 18.69 -11.05 -22.33
C ALA A 327 19.51 -11.64 -23.50
N GLN A 328 20.75 -11.18 -23.74
CA GLN A 328 21.63 -11.72 -24.79
C GLN A 328 22.75 -12.64 -24.27
N GLY A 329 22.54 -13.28 -23.12
CA GLY A 329 23.21 -14.55 -22.81
C GLY A 329 22.37 -15.70 -23.38
N ASP A 330 22.99 -16.66 -24.06
CA ASP A 330 22.41 -17.95 -24.49
C ASP A 330 21.74 -18.09 -25.87
N ALA A 331 22.02 -17.22 -26.84
CA ALA A 331 21.74 -17.54 -28.26
C ALA A 331 22.91 -18.28 -28.98
N GLY A 332 24.04 -18.49 -28.29
CA GLY A 332 25.26 -19.05 -28.89
C GLY A 332 25.36 -20.58 -28.88
N TRP A 333 24.62 -21.26 -27.99
CA TRP A 333 24.78 -22.70 -27.79
C TRP A 333 23.82 -23.54 -28.64
N SER A 334 22.61 -23.05 -28.91
CA SER A 334 21.60 -23.76 -29.71
C SER A 334 22.01 -23.90 -31.18
N ASN A 335 22.63 -22.87 -31.77
CA ASN A 335 23.05 -22.90 -33.17
C ASN A 335 24.20 -23.88 -33.45
N ARG A 336 25.08 -24.13 -32.45
CA ARG A 336 26.16 -25.12 -32.59
C ARG A 336 25.64 -26.56 -32.51
N LEU A 337 24.61 -26.81 -31.69
CA LEU A 337 23.94 -28.11 -31.59
C LEU A 337 23.10 -28.42 -32.83
N LEU A 338 22.42 -27.41 -33.40
CA LEU A 338 21.64 -27.59 -34.62
C LEU A 338 22.54 -27.89 -35.84
N ALA A 339 23.68 -27.19 -35.96
CA ALA A 339 24.64 -27.42 -37.04
C ALA A 339 25.32 -28.79 -36.96
N THR A 340 25.61 -29.28 -35.75
CA THR A 340 26.19 -30.63 -35.55
C THR A 340 25.16 -31.72 -35.81
N MET A 341 23.90 -31.55 -35.42
CA MET A 341 22.82 -32.50 -35.77
C MET A 341 22.59 -32.60 -37.28
N ILE A 342 22.59 -31.48 -38.02
CA ILE A 342 22.39 -31.49 -39.48
C ILE A 342 23.56 -32.18 -40.19
N LEU A 343 24.81 -31.99 -39.73
CA LEU A 343 25.98 -32.66 -40.29
C LEU A 343 25.97 -34.18 -40.04
N VAL A 344 25.53 -34.63 -38.86
CA VAL A 344 25.42 -36.06 -38.54
C VAL A 344 24.31 -36.73 -39.34
N VAL A 345 23.16 -36.07 -39.51
CA VAL A 345 22.05 -36.61 -40.34
C VAL A 345 22.44 -36.69 -41.81
N ALA A 346 23.15 -35.70 -42.34
CA ALA A 346 23.67 -35.75 -43.71
C ALA A 346 24.69 -36.90 -43.90
N ALA A 347 25.58 -37.13 -42.93
CA ALA A 347 26.54 -38.23 -43.02
C ALA A 347 25.87 -39.61 -42.99
N VAL A 348 24.76 -39.78 -42.27
CA VAL A 348 24.01 -41.05 -42.19
C VAL A 348 23.15 -41.30 -43.43
N ILE A 349 22.65 -40.26 -44.09
CA ILE A 349 21.82 -40.39 -45.31
C ILE A 349 22.67 -40.66 -46.56
N PHE A 350 23.94 -40.25 -46.57
CA PHE A 350 24.86 -40.39 -47.70
C PHE A 350 25.98 -41.43 -47.50
N SER A 351 25.84 -42.36 -46.55
CA SER A 351 26.74 -43.51 -46.35
C SER A 351 26.13 -44.82 -46.86
#